data_AF-A0A368TNE5-F1
#
_entry.id   AF-A0A368TNE5-F1
#
_cell.length_a   1.000
_cell.length_b   1.000
_cell.length_c   1.000
_cell.angle_alpha   90.00
_cell.angle_beta   90.00
_cell.angle_gamma   90.00
#
_symmetry.space_group_name_H-M   'P 1'
#
loop_
_entity.id
_entity.type
_entity.pdbx_description
1 polymer ?
#
loop_
_entity_poly.entity_id
_entity_poly.type
_entity_poly.pdbx_seq_one_letter_code
_entity_poly.pdbx_strand_id
1 'polypeptide(L)' 'MTISDINVDEALERVRQQLKEDRTVSPSLRAAIDVLMLLVKLMADRLATSSRNS' A
#
# COMPACT_ATOMS: atom_id res chain seq x y z
N MET A 1 0.95 -8.92 5.27
CA MET A 1 -0.41 -9.33 5.62
C MET A 1 -1.07 -9.83 4.36
N THR A 2 -1.69 -11.02 4.40
CA THR A 2 -2.30 -11.63 3.22
C THR A 2 -3.81 -11.44 3.25
N ILE A 3 -4.38 -10.73 2.26
CA ILE A 3 -5.83 -10.65 2.04
C ILE A 3 -6.12 -11.35 0.72
N SER A 4 -6.94 -12.40 0.72
CA SER A 4 -7.34 -13.12 -0.50
C SER A 4 -6.14 -13.47 -1.40
N ASP A 5 -5.12 -14.11 -0.80
CA ASP A 5 -3.84 -14.47 -1.44
C ASP A 5 -2.90 -13.32 -1.85
N ILE A 6 -3.26 -12.06 -1.58
CA ILE A 6 -2.41 -10.90 -1.84
C ILE A 6 -1.64 -10.52 -0.58
N ASN A 7 -0.32 -10.63 -0.60
CA ASN A 7 0.54 -10.05 0.42
C ASN A 7 0.62 -8.53 0.24
N VAL A 8 -0.24 -7.81 0.97
CA VAL A 8 -0.38 -6.34 0.87
C VAL A 8 0.92 -5.63 1.20
N ASP A 9 1.66 -6.10 2.21
CA ASP A 9 2.92 -5.46 2.61
C ASP A 9 3.97 -5.56 1.50
N GLU A 10 4.07 -6.71 0.85
CA GLU A 10 4.98 -6.93 -0.28
C GLU A 10 4.58 -6.11 -1.50
N ALA A 11 3.28 -6.01 -1.78
CA ALA A 11 2.77 -5.18 -2.87
C ALA A 11 3.11 -3.69 -2.65
N LEU A 12 2.92 -3.17 -1.43
CA LEU A 12 3.26 -1.80 -1.07
C LEU A 12 4.78 -1.55 -1.18
N GLU A 13 5.61 -2.52 -0.80
CA GLU A 13 7.07 -2.39 -0.90
C GLU A 13 7.56 -2.36 -2.35
N ARG A 14 6.96 -3.17 -3.23
CA ARG A 14 7.23 -3.13 -4.67
C ARG A 14 6.88 -1.76 -5.27
N VAL A 15 5.75 -1.17 -4.88
CA VAL A 15 5.35 0.17 -5.33
C VAL A 15 6.35 1.23 -4.85
N ARG A 16 6.84 1.15 -3.60
CA ARG A 16 7.89 2.07 -3.11
C ARG A 16 9.19 1.95 -3.91
N GLN A 17 9.60 0.74 -4.26
CA GLN A 17 10.79 0.51 -5.08
C GLN A 17 10.61 1.12 -6.47
N GLN A 18 9.48 0.88 -7.13
CA GLN A 18 9.15 1.46 -8.43
C GLN A 18 9.18 2.99 -8.41
N LEU A 19 8.60 3.61 -7.37
CA LEU A 19 8.65 5.08 -7.19
C LEU A 19 10.04 5.63 -6.84
N LYS A 20 10.97 4.79 -6.42
CA LYS A 20 12.36 5.18 -6.13
C LYS A 20 13.22 5.08 -7.39
N GLU A 21 12.94 4.08 -8.22
CA GLU A 21 13.64 3.84 -9.48
C GLU A 21 13.16 4.79 -10.58
N ASP A 22 11.87 5.14 -10.57
CA ASP A 22 11.31 6.07 -11.55
C ASP A 22 11.57 7.53 -11.16
N ARG A 23 12.53 8.14 -11.85
CA ARG A 23 12.90 9.56 -11.69
C ARG A 23 12.03 10.51 -12.52
N THR A 24 11.12 9.99 -13.34
CA THR A 24 10.22 10.78 -14.19
C THR A 24 8.93 11.17 -13.47
N VAL A 25 8.62 10.50 -12.37
CA VAL A 25 7.47 10.80 -11.51
C VAL A 25 7.64 12.18 -10.89
N SER A 26 6.64 13.04 -11.08
CA SER A 26 6.64 14.37 -10.47
C SER A 26 6.54 14.28 -8.94
N PRO A 27 7.08 15.25 -8.19
CA PRO A 27 6.94 15.28 -6.73
C PRO A 27 5.49 15.21 -6.26
N SER A 28 4.56 15.83 -6.99
CA SER A 28 3.13 15.82 -6.67
C SER A 28 2.50 14.44 -6.87
N LEU A 29 2.85 13.73 -7.95
CA LEU A 29 2.37 12.37 -8.20
C LEU A 29 2.93 11.40 -7.15
N ARG A 30 4.20 11.55 -6.79
CA ARG A 30 4.81 10.75 -5.72
C ARG A 30 4.07 10.91 -4.39
N ALA A 31 3.79 12.15 -4.00
CA ALA A 31 3.03 12.44 -2.79
C ALA A 31 1.60 11.87 -2.83
N ALA A 32 0.92 11.94 -3.98
CA ALA A 32 -0.40 11.35 -4.14
C ALA A 32 -0.37 9.83 -3.96
N ILE A 33 0.64 9.16 -4.52
CA ILE A 33 0.80 7.71 -4.39
C ILE A 33 1.15 7.32 -2.95
N ASP A 34 1.96 8.11 -2.24
CA ASP A 34 2.24 7.90 -0.81
C ASP A 34 0.95 7.95 0.04
N VAL A 35 0.06 8.90 -0.24
CA VAL A 35 -1.26 8.99 0.43
C VAL A 35 -2.13 7.76 0.11
N LEU A 36 -2.16 7.32 -1.15
CA LEU A 36 -2.90 6.11 -1.54
C LEU A 36 -2.37 4.86 -0.84
N MET A 37 -1.04 4.72 -0.73
CA MET A 37 -0.42 3.60 0.00
C MET A 37 -0.82 3.61 1.48
N LEU A 38 -0.89 4.79 2.12
CA LEU A 38 -1.37 4.93 3.50
C LEU A 38 -2.83 4.49 3.63
N LEU A 39 -3.70 4.91 2.71
CA LEU A 39 -5.11 4.53 2.70
C LEU A 39 -5.28 3.01 2.54
N VAL A 40 -4.55 2.40 1.61
CA VAL A 40 -4.56 0.95 1.41
C VAL A 40 -4.17 0.25 2.71
N LYS A 41 -3.10 0.69 3.39
CA LYS A 41 -2.69 0.10 4.67
C LYS A 41 -3.78 0.19 5.74
N LEU A 42 -4.39 1.37 5.92
CA LEU A 42 -5.48 1.57 6.89
C LEU A 42 -6.69 0.65 6.61
N MET A 43 -7.08 0.51 5.35
CA MET A 43 -8.18 -0.39 4.95
C MET A 43 -7.83 -1.85 5.21
N ALA A 44 -6.60 -2.24 4.91
CA ALA A 44 -6.10 -3.58 5.09
C ALA A 44 -6.05 -3.95 6.60
N ASP A 45 -5.55 -3.05 7.44
CA ASP A 45 -5.55 -3.19 8.90
C ASP A 45 -6.99 -3.30 9.47
N ARG A 46 -7.92 -2.52 8.93
CA ARG A 46 -9.36 -2.61 9.31
C ARG A 46 -9.97 -3.97 8.95
N LEU A 47 -9.64 -4.52 7.78
CA LEU A 47 -10.15 -5.83 7.38
C LEU A 47 -9.61 -6.95 8.29
N ALA A 48 -8.32 -6.90 8.64
CA ALA A 48 -7.70 -7.88 9.54
C ALA A 48 -8.24 -7.81 10.98
N THR A 49 -8.59 -6.61 11.45
CA THR A 49 -9.23 -6.43 12.76
C THR A 49 -10.70 -6.87 12.74
N SER A 50 -11.42 -6.61 11.64
CA SER A 50 -12.80 -7.09 11.46
C SER A 50 -12.90 -8.61 11.38
N SER A 51 -11.89 -9.31 10.85
CA SER A 51 -11.90 -10.77 10.73
C SER A 51 -11.55 -11.51 12.04
N ARG A 52 -10.91 -10.85 13.01
CA ARG A 52 -10.58 -11.44 14.33
C ARG A 52 -11.73 -11.39 15.34
N ASN A 53 -12.84 -10.71 14.99
CA ASN A 53 -14.01 -10.52 15.85
C ASN A 53 -15.28 -11.19 15.29
N SER A 54 -15.12 -12.26 14.51
CA SER A 54 -16.20 -13.15 14.04
C SER A 54 -15.85 -14.60 14.35
#